data_AF-E4MF08-F1
#
_entry.id   AF-E4MF08-F1
#
_cell.length_a   1.000
_cell.length_b   1.000
_cell.length_c   1.000
_cell.angle_alpha   90.00
_cell.angle_beta   90.00
_cell.angle_gamma   90.00
#
_symmetry.space_group_name_H-M   'P 1'
#
loop_
_entity.id
_entity.type
_entity.pdbx_description
1 polymer ?
#
loop_
_entity_poly.entity_id
_entity_poly.type
_entity_poly.pdbx_seq_one_letter_code
_entity_poly.pdbx_strand_id
1 'polypeptide(L)'
;MKLVRSVPGRSSYDVPQKTFFPGANNITSLSPETNADYISWNSGKPSVSFSDIKLDGSQVRLSVKTKANLKAEVSAKQYDALLTWEGDPAAEWEITWKSAGTQRSETVTGCNAFHITGLSPATEYALSIAQVSDTVDSSKDMVFNTEPTYTYKSVRICVPDEGYTHDTPVMLSLLDYRGKIGRIDWYIDNRKTENTYTTLAAGEHTIMAVVTDAEEESQQYIVKYITVK
;
A
#
# COMPACT_ATOMS: atom_id res chain seq x y z
N MET A 1 34.40 24.21 10.57
CA MET A 1 33.29 24.72 11.42
C MET A 1 33.04 23.66 12.50
N LYS A 2 32.92 24.03 13.78
CA LYS A 2 32.81 23.10 14.93
C LYS A 2 31.37 23.12 15.49
N LEU A 3 30.88 21.95 15.90
CA LEU A 3 29.46 21.65 16.20
C LEU A 3 29.17 21.70 17.71
N VAL A 4 28.02 22.23 18.13
CA VAL A 4 27.57 22.21 19.54
C VAL A 4 26.05 22.03 19.60
N ARG A 5 25.58 21.21 20.56
CA ARG A 5 24.17 20.88 20.82
C ARG A 5 23.36 22.11 21.30
N SER A 6 22.05 22.11 21.04
CA SER A 6 21.08 22.94 21.77
C SER A 6 20.50 22.18 22.95
N VAL A 7 20.44 22.82 24.13
CA VAL A 7 19.68 22.36 25.30
C VAL A 7 18.83 23.55 25.74
N PRO A 8 17.55 23.39 26.11
CA PRO A 8 16.78 24.48 26.68
C PRO A 8 17.46 25.00 27.95
N GLY A 9 17.85 26.28 27.92
CA GLY A 9 18.19 27.02 29.12
C GLY A 9 16.93 27.26 29.96
N ARG A 10 17.02 27.02 31.27
CA ARG A 10 15.92 27.20 32.24
C ARG A 10 15.58 28.67 32.52
N SER A 11 16.11 29.63 31.75
CA SER A 11 15.96 31.05 32.01
C SER A 11 15.43 31.79 30.78
N SER A 12 14.25 32.40 30.96
CA SER A 12 13.77 33.51 30.15
C SER A 12 14.88 34.54 29.96
N TYR A 13 15.20 34.90 28.71
CA TYR A 13 15.65 36.22 28.22
C TYR A 13 16.46 36.11 26.91
N ASP A 14 16.99 34.94 26.57
CA ASP A 14 17.58 34.66 25.26
C ASP A 14 16.83 33.53 24.56
N VAL A 15 15.72 33.87 23.92
CA VAL A 15 15.11 32.99 22.93
C VAL A 15 16.01 33.06 21.68
N PRO A 16 16.62 31.96 21.21
CA PRO A 16 17.45 32.02 20.02
C PRO A 16 16.59 32.44 18.82
N GLN A 17 16.84 33.65 18.30
CA GLN A 17 16.10 34.22 17.18
C GLN A 17 16.56 33.68 15.81
N LYS A 18 17.62 32.87 15.73
CA LYS A 18 18.12 32.30 14.47
C LYS A 18 18.56 30.84 14.64
N THR A 19 17.85 29.96 13.95
CA THR A 19 18.05 28.51 13.90
C THR A 19 18.85 28.16 12.65
N PHE A 20 20.11 27.71 12.75
CA PHE A 20 20.83 27.16 11.58
C PHE A 20 21.81 26.03 11.96
N PHE A 21 21.81 25.01 11.09
CA PHE A 21 22.42 23.68 11.17
C PHE A 21 23.96 23.68 11.24
N PRO A 22 24.61 22.87 12.09
CA PRO A 22 26.07 22.92 12.22
C PRO A 22 26.83 21.89 11.35
N GLY A 23 27.96 22.32 10.75
CA GLY A 23 29.15 21.47 10.56
C GLY A 23 29.60 21.13 9.13
N ALA A 24 28.73 21.18 8.12
CA ALA A 24 29.07 20.81 6.75
C ALA A 24 29.02 22.02 5.80
N ASN A 25 30.05 22.18 4.96
CA ASN A 25 29.99 23.09 3.83
C ASN A 25 29.17 22.41 2.71
N ASN A 26 28.43 23.19 1.92
CA ASN A 26 27.62 22.70 0.79
C ASN A 26 26.50 21.71 1.18
N ILE A 27 25.77 21.99 2.26
CA ILE A 27 24.55 21.23 2.58
C ILE A 27 23.51 21.52 1.49
N THR A 28 23.17 20.50 0.71
CA THR A 28 22.13 20.56 -0.33
C THR A 28 20.84 19.85 0.07
N SER A 29 20.86 19.07 1.15
CA SER A 29 19.69 18.36 1.69
C SER A 29 19.82 18.07 3.19
N LEU A 30 18.67 17.86 3.84
CA LEU A 30 18.54 17.42 5.22
C LEU A 30 17.38 16.42 5.30
N SER A 31 17.65 15.19 5.70
CA SER A 31 16.60 14.18 5.92
C SER A 31 16.86 13.34 7.16
N PRO A 32 15.81 12.80 7.81
CA PRO A 32 15.96 11.92 8.98
C PRO A 32 16.70 10.61 8.69
N GLU A 33 16.80 10.23 7.42
CA GLU A 33 17.42 8.97 6.99
C GLU A 33 18.91 9.13 6.67
N THR A 34 19.31 10.28 6.13
CA THR A 34 20.70 10.54 5.71
C THR A 34 21.50 11.36 6.69
N ASN A 35 20.85 12.11 7.58
CA ASN A 35 21.50 13.03 8.50
C ASN A 35 21.22 12.60 9.95
N ALA A 36 22.13 11.83 10.54
CA ALA A 36 21.97 11.31 11.91
C ALA A 36 21.77 12.40 12.98
N ASP A 37 22.35 13.58 12.77
CA ASP A 37 22.22 14.74 13.68
C ASP A 37 20.95 15.57 13.43
N TYR A 38 20.16 15.23 12.40
CA TYR A 38 18.89 15.87 12.13
C TYR A 38 17.78 15.19 12.94
N ILE A 39 17.61 15.68 14.17
CA ILE A 39 16.70 15.12 15.18
C ILE A 39 15.66 16.15 15.63
N SER A 40 14.46 15.69 15.96
CA SER A 40 13.37 16.54 16.46
C SER A 40 13.57 16.90 17.93
N TRP A 41 12.75 17.83 18.44
CA TRP A 41 12.81 18.29 19.83
C TRP A 41 12.71 17.17 20.87
N ASN A 42 11.89 16.16 20.61
CA ASN A 42 11.72 14.98 21.46
C ASN A 42 12.78 13.90 21.22
N SER A 43 13.92 14.25 20.61
CA SER A 43 15.00 13.34 20.23
C SER A 43 14.59 12.22 19.26
N GLY A 44 13.49 12.41 18.54
CA GLY A 44 13.00 11.50 17.50
C GLY A 44 13.49 11.87 16.10
N LYS A 45 13.05 11.10 15.11
CA LYS A 45 13.20 11.46 13.68
C LYS A 45 12.24 12.61 13.34
N PRO A 46 12.72 13.72 12.73
CA PRO A 46 11.84 14.78 12.24
C PRO A 46 10.87 14.27 11.17
N SER A 47 9.70 14.87 11.08
CA SER A 47 8.69 14.56 10.06
C SER A 47 8.80 15.45 8.81
N VAL A 48 9.94 16.09 8.60
CA VAL A 48 10.15 17.01 7.47
C VAL A 48 11.53 16.75 6.91
N SER A 49 11.66 16.73 5.59
CA SER A 49 12.92 16.68 4.87
C SER A 49 13.05 17.91 3.98
N PHE A 50 14.29 18.33 3.76
CA PHE A 50 14.63 19.45 2.90
C PHE A 50 15.57 18.99 1.79
N SER A 51 15.36 19.47 0.57
CA SER A 51 16.25 19.23 -0.58
C SER A 51 16.50 20.54 -1.33
N ASP A 52 17.39 20.48 -2.32
CA ASP A 52 17.73 21.60 -3.20
C ASP A 52 18.11 22.89 -2.46
N ILE A 53 18.72 22.74 -1.28
CA ILE A 53 19.13 23.85 -0.42
C ILE A 53 20.26 24.58 -1.15
N LYS A 54 19.99 25.81 -1.58
CA LYS A 54 20.95 26.64 -2.33
C LYS A 54 20.76 28.13 -2.06
N LEU A 55 21.84 28.87 -2.23
CA LEU A 55 21.79 30.33 -2.28
C LEU A 55 21.30 30.78 -3.67
N ASP A 56 20.30 31.63 -3.67
CA ASP A 56 19.79 32.36 -4.82
C ASP A 56 19.93 33.86 -4.53
N GLY A 57 21.10 34.42 -4.88
CA GLY A 57 21.48 35.77 -4.47
C GLY A 57 21.60 35.90 -2.95
N SER A 58 20.76 36.75 -2.35
CA SER A 58 20.67 36.95 -0.89
C SER A 58 19.64 36.05 -0.20
N GLN A 59 18.97 35.18 -0.95
CA GLN A 59 17.92 34.29 -0.44
C GLN A 59 18.42 32.85 -0.39
N VAL A 60 17.83 32.05 0.51
CA VAL A 60 17.99 30.60 0.51
C VAL A 60 16.73 30.01 -0.11
N ARG A 61 16.88 29.23 -1.17
CA ARG A 61 15.81 28.37 -1.71
C ARG A 61 16.04 26.93 -1.26
N LEU A 62 14.94 26.26 -0.99
CA LEU A 62 14.89 24.87 -0.58
C LEU A 62 13.52 24.30 -0.93
N SER A 63 13.47 23.00 -1.18
CA SER A 63 12.25 22.22 -1.32
C SER A 63 11.95 21.54 0.01
N VAL A 64 10.68 21.41 0.36
CA VAL A 64 10.24 20.80 1.63
C VAL A 64 9.37 19.60 1.31
N LYS A 65 9.66 18.47 1.96
CA LYS A 65 8.82 17.28 1.91
C LYS A 65 8.41 16.87 3.32
N THR A 66 7.11 16.87 3.62
CA THR A 66 6.60 16.46 4.94
C THR A 66 6.30 14.96 4.96
N LYS A 67 6.79 14.23 5.97
CA LYS A 67 6.46 12.82 6.19
C LYS A 67 5.05 12.71 6.78
N ALA A 68 4.16 12.07 6.05
CA ALA A 68 2.84 11.67 6.53
C ALA A 68 2.90 10.24 7.08
N ASN A 69 2.10 9.97 8.11
CA ASN A 69 1.92 8.61 8.61
C ASN A 69 0.77 7.94 7.85
N LEU A 70 1.10 7.25 6.76
CA LEU A 70 0.12 6.55 5.93
C LEU A 70 -0.42 5.32 6.68
N LYS A 71 -1.74 5.24 6.86
CA LYS A 71 -2.38 3.99 7.26
C LYS A 71 -2.72 3.19 6.02
N ALA A 72 -2.25 1.95 5.96
CA ALA A 72 -2.58 1.00 4.91
C ALA A 72 -2.64 -0.41 5.48
N GLU A 73 -3.48 -1.25 4.89
CA GLU A 73 -3.73 -2.63 5.28
C GLU A 73 -3.79 -3.52 4.05
N VAL A 74 -3.37 -4.78 4.20
CA VAL A 74 -3.41 -5.78 3.14
C VAL A 74 -4.09 -7.04 3.64
N SER A 75 -5.13 -7.46 2.92
CA SER A 75 -5.83 -8.73 3.14
C SER A 75 -5.49 -9.69 2.01
N ALA A 76 -4.59 -10.64 2.30
CA ALA A 76 -4.15 -11.64 1.34
C ALA A 76 -5.00 -12.92 1.39
N LYS A 77 -5.09 -13.59 0.24
CA LYS A 77 -5.55 -14.98 0.09
C LYS A 77 -4.47 -15.78 -0.63
N GLN A 78 -4.84 -16.84 -1.33
CA GLN A 78 -3.87 -17.75 -1.95
C GLN A 78 -3.22 -17.17 -3.21
N TYR A 79 -4.00 -16.49 -4.07
CA TYR A 79 -3.52 -16.02 -5.39
C TYR A 79 -3.63 -14.51 -5.60
N ASP A 80 -4.18 -13.81 -4.61
CA ASP A 80 -4.43 -12.39 -4.67
C ASP A 80 -4.41 -11.74 -3.28
N ALA A 81 -4.39 -10.42 -3.27
CA ALA A 81 -4.51 -9.61 -2.07
C ALA A 81 -5.24 -8.29 -2.37
N LEU A 82 -5.99 -7.79 -1.39
CA LEU A 82 -6.59 -6.46 -1.44
C LEU A 82 -5.78 -5.52 -0.55
N LEU A 83 -5.19 -4.49 -1.15
CA LEU A 83 -4.55 -3.37 -0.47
C LEU A 83 -5.55 -2.23 -0.30
N THR A 84 -5.62 -1.64 0.88
CA THR A 84 -6.43 -0.44 1.18
C THR A 84 -5.62 0.58 1.97
N TRP A 85 -5.91 1.87 1.82
CA TRP A 85 -5.17 2.95 2.52
C TRP A 85 -6.01 4.20 2.82
N GLU A 86 -5.60 4.95 3.83
CA GLU A 86 -6.15 6.27 4.18
C GLU A 86 -5.28 7.38 3.55
N GLY A 87 -5.82 8.06 2.53
CA GLY A 87 -5.15 9.15 1.83
C GLY A 87 -6.10 9.89 0.89
N ASP A 88 -5.60 10.93 0.21
CA ASP A 88 -6.38 11.65 -0.80
C ASP A 88 -6.67 10.73 -2.01
N PRO A 89 -7.95 10.41 -2.31
CA PRO A 89 -8.30 9.59 -3.47
C PRO A 89 -7.97 10.27 -4.80
N ALA A 90 -7.88 11.61 -4.85
CA ALA A 90 -7.51 12.32 -6.07
C ALA A 90 -6.00 12.30 -6.35
N ALA A 91 -5.19 11.89 -5.37
CA ALA A 91 -3.75 11.76 -5.54
C ALA A 91 -3.38 10.52 -6.36
N GLU A 92 -2.22 10.59 -6.98
CA GLU A 92 -1.59 9.47 -7.66
C GLU A 92 -0.76 8.65 -6.67
N TRP A 93 -0.89 7.33 -6.72
CA TRP A 93 -0.25 6.38 -5.82
C TRP A 93 0.52 5.33 -6.61
N GLU A 94 1.80 5.16 -6.27
CA GLU A 94 2.64 4.09 -6.78
C GLU A 94 2.61 2.91 -5.79
N ILE A 95 2.32 1.72 -6.30
CA ILE A 95 2.23 0.48 -5.55
C ILE A 95 3.24 -0.49 -6.14
N THR A 96 4.12 -1.04 -5.31
CA THR A 96 5.15 -1.99 -5.75
C THR A 96 5.11 -3.24 -4.87
N TRP A 97 5.10 -4.42 -5.48
CA TRP A 97 5.21 -5.68 -4.75
C TRP A 97 6.27 -6.58 -5.36
N LYS A 98 6.97 -7.33 -4.51
CA LYS A 98 8.04 -8.21 -4.94
C LYS A 98 8.07 -9.52 -4.14
N SER A 99 8.41 -10.59 -4.84
CA SER A 99 8.78 -11.87 -4.25
C SER A 99 9.83 -12.56 -5.11
N ALA A 100 10.76 -13.28 -4.47
CA ALA A 100 11.81 -14.07 -5.12
C ALA A 100 12.55 -13.36 -6.29
N GLY A 101 12.79 -12.05 -6.15
CA GLY A 101 13.48 -11.24 -7.17
C GLY A 101 12.62 -10.73 -8.32
N THR A 102 11.35 -11.14 -8.42
CA THR A 102 10.39 -10.54 -9.36
C THR A 102 9.71 -9.35 -8.70
N GLN A 103 9.88 -8.16 -9.27
CA GLN A 103 9.19 -6.94 -8.85
C GLN A 103 8.12 -6.58 -9.88
N ARG A 104 6.97 -6.15 -9.38
CA ARG A 104 5.88 -5.55 -10.16
C ARG A 104 5.50 -4.22 -9.53
N SER A 105 4.99 -3.31 -10.35
CA SER A 105 4.55 -2.00 -9.91
C SER A 105 3.34 -1.55 -10.71
N GLU A 106 2.49 -0.76 -10.08
CA GLU A 106 1.32 -0.15 -10.71
C GLU A 106 1.06 1.23 -10.13
N THR A 107 0.52 2.12 -10.96
CA THR A 107 0.20 3.49 -10.57
C THR A 107 -1.30 3.70 -10.70
N VAL A 108 -1.94 4.19 -9.64
CA VAL A 108 -3.39 4.35 -9.56
C VAL A 108 -3.78 5.74 -9.07
N THR A 109 -4.93 6.22 -9.54
CA THR A 109 -5.50 7.53 -9.18
C THR A 109 -7.01 7.39 -9.08
N GLY A 110 -7.66 8.16 -8.21
CA GLY A 110 -9.11 8.14 -8.04
C GLY A 110 -9.60 7.03 -7.10
N CYS A 111 -8.71 6.35 -6.38
CA CYS A 111 -9.07 5.23 -5.50
C CYS A 111 -8.16 5.14 -4.26
N ASN A 112 -8.64 4.39 -3.26
CA ASN A 112 -7.93 4.07 -2.02
C ASN A 112 -7.83 2.55 -1.80
N ALA A 113 -8.00 1.78 -2.87
CA ALA A 113 -7.94 0.33 -2.85
C ALA A 113 -7.35 -0.20 -4.16
N PHE A 114 -6.60 -1.27 -4.07
CA PHE A 114 -5.95 -1.92 -5.20
C PHE A 114 -5.94 -3.43 -5.04
N HIS A 115 -6.38 -4.15 -6.07
CA HIS A 115 -6.41 -5.61 -6.09
C HIS A 115 -5.15 -6.16 -6.76
N ILE A 116 -4.29 -6.77 -5.96
CA ILE A 116 -3.05 -7.38 -6.40
C ILE A 116 -3.38 -8.80 -6.86
N THR A 117 -3.19 -9.09 -8.15
CA THR A 117 -3.50 -10.38 -8.76
C THR A 117 -2.24 -11.14 -9.21
N GLY A 118 -2.41 -12.42 -9.52
CA GLY A 118 -1.35 -13.26 -10.07
C GLY A 118 -0.22 -13.50 -9.07
N LEU A 119 -0.57 -13.65 -7.79
CA LEU A 119 0.33 -14.06 -6.72
C LEU A 119 0.44 -15.59 -6.67
N SER A 120 1.54 -16.06 -6.09
CA SER A 120 1.77 -17.47 -5.84
C SER A 120 1.30 -17.83 -4.43
N PRO A 121 0.64 -18.97 -4.21
CA PRO A 121 0.31 -19.48 -2.87
C PRO A 121 1.55 -19.72 -2.01
N ALA A 122 1.36 -19.72 -0.68
CA ALA A 122 2.42 -19.97 0.32
C ALA A 122 3.70 -19.15 0.10
N THR A 123 3.55 -17.88 -0.29
CA THR A 123 4.65 -17.02 -0.72
C THR A 123 4.63 -15.70 0.06
N GLU A 124 5.80 -15.29 0.54
CA GLU A 124 6.00 -13.98 1.15
C GLU A 124 6.20 -12.91 0.08
N TYR A 125 5.56 -11.76 0.26
CA TYR A 125 5.69 -10.57 -0.58
C TYR A 125 6.07 -9.36 0.27
N ALA A 126 7.07 -8.61 -0.21
CA ALA A 126 7.32 -7.26 0.27
C ALA A 126 6.52 -6.27 -0.60
N LEU A 127 5.77 -5.38 0.05
CA LEU A 127 4.85 -4.42 -0.57
C LEU A 127 5.24 -3.01 -0.13
N SER A 128 5.22 -2.06 -1.06
CA SER A 128 5.37 -0.64 -0.80
C SER A 128 4.25 0.12 -1.49
N ILE A 129 3.70 1.12 -0.81
CA ILE A 129 2.77 2.09 -1.36
C ILE A 129 3.30 3.48 -1.05
N ALA A 130 3.30 4.37 -2.04
CA ALA A 130 3.74 5.75 -1.89
C ALA A 130 2.87 6.70 -2.72
N GLN A 131 2.52 7.84 -2.14
CA GLN A 131 1.93 8.95 -2.87
C GLN A 131 3.00 9.56 -3.80
N VAL A 132 2.67 9.71 -5.07
CA VAL A 132 3.51 10.44 -6.03
C VAL A 132 3.34 11.94 -5.74
N SER A 133 4.28 12.49 -4.96
CA SER A 133 4.24 13.90 -4.53
C SER A 133 5.64 14.46 -4.27
N ASP A 134 5.84 15.70 -4.67
CA ASP A 134 7.07 16.47 -4.39
C ASP A 134 7.07 17.07 -2.98
N THR A 135 5.88 17.23 -2.37
CA THR A 135 5.70 17.99 -1.12
C THR A 135 5.36 17.11 0.08
N VAL A 136 4.87 15.89 -0.16
CA VAL A 136 4.49 14.95 0.89
C VAL A 136 5.18 13.60 0.64
N ASP A 137 5.86 13.08 1.66
CA ASP A 137 6.29 11.69 1.72
C ASP A 137 5.24 10.90 2.50
N SER A 138 4.22 10.45 1.77
CA SER A 138 3.18 9.56 2.29
C SER A 138 3.44 8.17 1.74
N SER A 139 4.19 7.36 2.49
CA SER A 139 4.58 6.03 2.06
C SER A 139 4.55 5.03 3.22
N LYS A 140 4.34 3.75 2.89
CA LYS A 140 4.36 2.65 3.85
C LYS A 140 4.88 1.38 3.18
N ASP A 141 5.85 0.76 3.84
CA ASP A 141 6.33 -0.58 3.52
C ASP A 141 5.64 -1.62 4.41
N MET A 142 5.31 -2.77 3.83
CA MET A 142 4.61 -3.87 4.48
C MET A 142 5.14 -5.22 3.97
N VAL A 143 4.91 -6.27 4.75
CA VAL A 143 5.14 -7.66 4.33
C VAL A 143 3.85 -8.43 4.54
N PHE A 144 3.49 -9.26 3.58
CA PHE A 144 2.34 -10.16 3.70
C PHE A 144 2.63 -11.52 3.11
N ASN A 145 1.87 -12.52 3.56
CA ASN A 145 2.01 -13.90 3.11
C ASN A 145 0.70 -14.35 2.46
N THR A 146 0.80 -15.00 1.30
CA THR A 146 -0.33 -15.70 0.71
C THR A 146 -0.55 -17.04 1.40
N GLU A 147 -1.81 -17.47 1.45
CA GLU A 147 -2.17 -18.76 2.04
C GLU A 147 -1.68 -19.93 1.17
N PRO A 148 -1.36 -21.10 1.75
CA PRO A 148 -1.07 -22.30 0.97
C PRO A 148 -2.33 -22.89 0.35
N THR A 149 -2.16 -23.67 -0.73
CA THR A 149 -3.25 -24.50 -1.26
C THR A 149 -3.33 -25.84 -0.52
N TYR A 150 -4.53 -26.41 -0.47
CA TYR A 150 -4.80 -27.66 0.25
C TYR A 150 -5.31 -28.73 -0.70
N THR A 151 -4.48 -29.73 -1.03
CA THR A 151 -4.76 -30.79 -2.04
C THR A 151 -6.05 -31.57 -1.80
N TYR A 152 -6.46 -31.69 -0.55
CA TYR A 152 -7.70 -32.38 -0.14
C TYR A 152 -8.97 -31.52 -0.27
N LYS A 153 -8.85 -30.22 -0.58
CA LYS A 153 -9.98 -29.33 -0.80
C LYS A 153 -10.22 -29.12 -2.29
N SER A 154 -11.50 -29.05 -2.68
CA SER A 154 -11.91 -28.62 -4.01
C SER A 154 -11.73 -27.12 -4.19
N VAL A 155 -11.53 -26.70 -5.44
CA VAL A 155 -11.53 -25.29 -5.83
C VAL A 155 -12.83 -24.64 -5.39
N ARG A 156 -12.76 -23.43 -4.81
CA ARG A 156 -13.94 -22.70 -4.33
C ARG A 156 -13.72 -21.20 -4.35
N ILE A 157 -14.80 -20.45 -4.36
CA ILE A 157 -14.78 -19.01 -4.13
C ILE A 157 -14.60 -18.75 -2.63
N CYS A 158 -13.75 -17.78 -2.28
CA CYS A 158 -13.49 -17.36 -0.91
C CYS A 158 -14.77 -16.78 -0.28
N VAL A 159 -15.05 -17.17 0.96
CA VAL A 159 -16.14 -16.63 1.78
C VAL A 159 -15.50 -16.09 3.06
N PRO A 160 -15.79 -14.84 3.48
CA PRO A 160 -15.31 -14.33 4.76
C PRO A 160 -15.79 -15.21 5.92
N ASP A 161 -14.98 -15.33 6.97
CA ASP A 161 -15.30 -16.21 8.11
C ASP A 161 -16.60 -15.80 8.83
N GLU A 162 -16.90 -14.49 8.87
CA GLU A 162 -18.13 -13.95 9.46
C GLU A 162 -19.35 -14.03 8.52
N GLY A 163 -19.15 -14.51 7.29
CA GLY A 163 -20.14 -14.46 6.21
C GLY A 163 -20.21 -13.10 5.53
N TYR A 164 -21.29 -12.84 4.79
CA TYR A 164 -21.49 -11.60 4.05
C TYR A 164 -22.53 -10.70 4.71
N THR A 165 -22.21 -9.41 4.83
CA THR A 165 -23.12 -8.34 5.23
C THR A 165 -23.24 -7.33 4.10
N HIS A 166 -24.41 -6.74 3.90
CA HIS A 166 -24.63 -5.83 2.77
C HIS A 166 -23.74 -4.58 2.77
N ASP A 167 -23.29 -4.17 3.95
CA ASP A 167 -22.41 -3.00 4.14
C ASP A 167 -20.91 -3.33 3.96
N THR A 168 -20.54 -4.61 3.88
CA THR A 168 -19.14 -5.02 3.72
C THR A 168 -18.86 -5.46 2.28
N PRO A 169 -17.84 -4.90 1.61
CA PRO A 169 -17.44 -5.35 0.30
C PRO A 169 -17.08 -6.85 0.30
N VAL A 170 -17.68 -7.59 -0.62
CA VAL A 170 -17.33 -8.97 -0.95
C VAL A 170 -16.10 -8.95 -1.85
N MET A 171 -14.96 -9.41 -1.35
CA MET A 171 -13.79 -9.66 -2.19
C MET A 171 -13.98 -10.95 -2.99
N LEU A 172 -13.83 -10.85 -4.31
CA LEU A 172 -13.96 -11.99 -5.22
C LEU A 172 -12.59 -12.64 -5.39
N SER A 173 -12.37 -13.73 -4.66
CA SER A 173 -11.11 -14.48 -4.66
C SER A 173 -11.37 -15.98 -4.81
N LEU A 174 -10.41 -16.68 -5.42
CA LEU A 174 -10.46 -18.12 -5.65
C LEU A 174 -9.51 -18.84 -4.69
N LEU A 175 -9.93 -20.00 -4.21
CA LEU A 175 -9.13 -20.87 -3.34
C LEU A 175 -8.97 -22.25 -3.97
N ASP A 176 -7.83 -22.87 -3.74
CA ASP A 176 -7.42 -24.24 -4.00
C ASP A 176 -7.44 -24.66 -5.48
N TYR A 177 -7.20 -23.71 -6.39
CA TYR A 177 -7.06 -23.96 -7.82
C TYR A 177 -5.74 -24.68 -8.14
N ARG A 178 -5.78 -25.75 -8.93
CA ARG A 178 -4.60 -26.60 -9.15
C ARG A 178 -3.74 -26.19 -10.33
N GLY A 179 -4.33 -25.53 -11.31
CA GLY A 179 -3.61 -25.09 -12.50
C GLY A 179 -2.97 -23.72 -12.32
N LYS A 180 -2.53 -23.14 -13.44
CA LYS A 180 -1.96 -21.80 -13.47
C LYS A 180 -3.04 -20.82 -13.91
N ILE A 181 -3.41 -19.91 -13.03
CA ILE A 181 -4.47 -18.92 -13.34
C ILE A 181 -3.93 -17.94 -14.39
N GLY A 182 -4.54 -17.94 -15.57
CA GLY A 182 -4.28 -16.94 -16.62
C GLY A 182 -5.20 -15.73 -16.48
N ARG A 183 -6.51 -15.98 -16.39
CA ARG A 183 -7.55 -14.95 -16.19
C ARG A 183 -8.71 -15.50 -15.37
N ILE A 184 -9.36 -14.63 -14.61
CA ILE A 184 -10.65 -14.92 -13.97
C ILE A 184 -11.67 -13.87 -14.42
N ASP A 185 -12.78 -14.31 -15.02
CA ASP A 185 -13.95 -13.46 -15.24
C ASP A 185 -14.98 -13.72 -14.14
N TRP A 186 -15.43 -12.65 -13.49
CA TRP A 186 -16.39 -12.73 -12.38
C TRP A 186 -17.80 -12.38 -12.82
N TYR A 187 -18.77 -13.11 -12.28
CA TYR A 187 -20.19 -12.90 -12.51
C TYR A 187 -20.94 -12.89 -11.19
N ILE A 188 -21.87 -11.95 -11.06
CA ILE A 188 -22.78 -11.82 -9.92
C ILE A 188 -24.18 -11.81 -10.47
N ASP A 189 -25.02 -12.74 -10.01
CA ASP A 189 -26.38 -12.95 -10.52
C ASP A 189 -26.43 -13.02 -12.05
N ASN A 190 -25.49 -13.79 -12.61
CA ASN A 190 -25.27 -14.00 -14.05
C ASN A 190 -24.88 -12.75 -14.85
N ARG A 191 -24.45 -11.67 -14.19
CA ARG A 191 -23.92 -10.46 -14.84
C ARG A 191 -22.43 -10.36 -14.62
N LYS A 192 -21.68 -10.18 -15.71
CA LYS A 192 -20.23 -9.97 -15.63
C LYS A 192 -19.95 -8.67 -14.86
N THR A 193 -18.96 -8.70 -13.98
CA THR A 193 -18.43 -7.54 -13.27
C THR A 193 -16.96 -7.35 -13.63
N GLU A 194 -16.56 -6.10 -13.84
CA GLU A 194 -15.15 -5.70 -13.94
C GLU A 194 -14.56 -5.42 -12.55
N ASN A 195 -15.41 -5.24 -11.53
CA ASN A 195 -14.98 -5.06 -10.16
C ASN A 195 -14.59 -6.41 -9.55
N THR A 196 -13.44 -6.46 -8.89
CA THR A 196 -12.93 -7.63 -8.17
C THR A 196 -13.31 -7.63 -6.68
N TYR A 197 -14.05 -6.61 -6.25
CA TYR A 197 -14.77 -6.56 -5.00
C TYR A 197 -16.04 -5.70 -5.15
N THR A 198 -17.11 -6.00 -4.43
CA THR A 198 -18.36 -5.21 -4.50
C THR A 198 -19.18 -5.33 -3.22
N THR A 199 -19.99 -4.33 -2.89
CA THR A 199 -21.11 -4.52 -1.96
C THR A 199 -22.25 -5.23 -2.68
N LEU A 200 -23.02 -6.02 -1.93
CA LEU A 200 -24.19 -6.75 -2.41
C LEU A 200 -25.40 -6.34 -1.58
N ALA A 201 -26.58 -6.30 -2.18
CA ALA A 201 -27.80 -6.07 -1.42
C ALA A 201 -28.06 -7.22 -0.44
N ALA A 202 -28.88 -6.99 0.59
CA ALA A 202 -29.34 -8.08 1.44
C ALA A 202 -30.20 -9.06 0.61
N GLY A 203 -29.96 -10.35 0.75
CA GLY A 203 -30.65 -11.39 -0.01
C GLY A 203 -29.76 -12.53 -0.51
N GLU A 204 -30.34 -13.36 -1.37
CA GLU A 204 -29.63 -14.46 -2.02
C GLU A 204 -28.92 -13.98 -3.29
N HIS A 205 -27.65 -14.36 -3.43
CA HIS A 205 -26.83 -14.04 -4.59
C HIS A 205 -26.09 -15.27 -5.11
N THR A 206 -25.84 -15.27 -6.42
CA THR A 206 -24.98 -16.26 -7.07
C THR A 206 -23.68 -15.57 -7.52
N ILE A 207 -22.55 -16.08 -7.06
CA ILE A 207 -21.22 -15.66 -7.52
C ILE A 207 -20.64 -16.78 -8.38
N MET A 208 -20.16 -16.44 -9.56
CA MET A 208 -19.49 -17.37 -10.46
C MET A 208 -18.13 -16.82 -10.89
N ALA A 209 -17.11 -17.67 -10.79
CA ALA A 209 -15.79 -17.45 -11.35
C ALA A 209 -15.62 -18.33 -12.60
N VAL A 210 -15.29 -17.72 -13.73
CA VAL A 210 -14.85 -18.41 -14.94
C VAL A 210 -13.34 -18.29 -15.03
N VAL A 211 -12.64 -19.37 -14.72
CA VAL A 211 -11.17 -19.42 -14.66
C VAL A 211 -10.66 -19.96 -15.98
N THR A 212 -9.79 -19.19 -16.64
CA THR A 212 -9.07 -19.64 -17.83
C THR A 212 -7.66 -20.07 -17.40
N ASP A 213 -7.34 -21.34 -17.64
CA ASP A 213 -5.99 -21.86 -17.37
C ASP A 213 -4.98 -21.28 -18.36
N ALA A 214 -3.82 -20.85 -17.85
CA ALA A 214 -2.78 -20.24 -18.65
C ALA A 214 -2.05 -21.22 -19.58
N GLU A 215 -2.13 -22.52 -19.33
CA GLU A 215 -1.37 -23.54 -20.06
C GLU A 215 -2.25 -24.42 -20.96
N GLU A 216 -3.50 -24.65 -20.57
CA GLU A 216 -4.38 -25.60 -21.26
C GLU A 216 -5.47 -24.93 -22.13
N GLU A 217 -5.59 -23.60 -22.11
CA GLU A 217 -6.72 -22.83 -22.69
C GLU A 217 -8.11 -23.35 -22.27
N SER A 218 -8.16 -24.18 -21.23
CA SER A 218 -9.38 -24.76 -20.70
C SER A 218 -10.06 -23.79 -19.73
N GLN A 219 -11.39 -23.87 -19.67
CA GLN A 219 -12.20 -23.05 -18.76
C GLN A 219 -12.83 -23.90 -17.68
N GLN A 220 -12.70 -23.46 -16.43
CA GLN A 220 -13.41 -24.02 -15.29
C GLN A 220 -14.42 -23.01 -14.74
N TYR A 221 -15.61 -23.51 -14.41
CA TYR A 221 -16.73 -22.72 -13.90
C TYR A 221 -16.94 -23.07 -12.43
N ILE A 222 -16.70 -22.12 -11.54
CA ILE A 222 -16.87 -22.29 -10.10
C ILE A 222 -18.04 -21.42 -9.66
N VAL A 223 -19.10 -22.03 -9.14
CA VAL A 223 -20.31 -21.34 -8.71
C VAL A 223 -20.47 -21.45 -7.20
N LYS A 224 -20.85 -20.35 -6.56
CA LYS A 224 -21.15 -20.28 -5.14
C LYS A 224 -22.44 -19.51 -4.92
N TYR A 225 -23.36 -20.13 -4.18
CA TYR A 225 -24.56 -19.47 -3.67
C TYR A 225 -24.26 -18.92 -2.27
N ILE A 226 -24.63 -17.67 -2.06
CA ILE A 226 -24.40 -16.95 -0.80
C ILE A 226 -25.67 -16.24 -0.37
N THR A 227 -25.80 -16.00 0.93
CA THR A 227 -26.84 -15.14 1.51
C THR A 227 -26.15 -13.98 2.20
N VAL A 228 -26.49 -12.78 1.78
CA VAL A 228 -26.00 -11.52 2.34
C VAL A 228 -27.03 -11.04 3.35
N LYS A 229 -26.58 -10.79 4.58
CA LYS A 229 -27.42 -10.31 5.68
C LYS A 229 -27.59 -8.80 5.69
#